data_AF-A0A8T8WGY5-F1
#
_entry.id   AF-A0A8T8WGY5-F1
#
_cell.length_a   1.000
_cell.length_b   1.000
_cell.length_c   1.000
_cell.angle_alpha   90.00
_cell.angle_beta   90.00
_cell.angle_gamma   90.00
#
_symmetry.space_group_name_H-M   'P 1'
#
loop_
_entity.id
_entity.type
_entity.pdbx_description
1 polymer ?
#
loop_
_entity_poly.entity_id
_entity_poly.type
_entity_poly.pdbx_seq_one_letter_code
_entity_poly.pdbx_strand_id
1 'polypeptide(L)'
;MKGDARMPQCGYSKRAIGLIGQYRDDVATVNTLENLDAFREALEAESGWETIPQTFVDGEFVGGSDILAELEERGELAETLDADGAAAGDADAGVADTAADVSDGPDAPF
;
A
#
# COMPACT_ATOMS: atom_id res chain seq x y z
N MET A 1 -13.30 1.09 -4.42
CA MET A 1 -13.07 0.37 -5.69
C MET A 1 -14.11 0.75 -6.74
N LYS A 2 -13.83 0.53 -8.03
CA LYS A 2 -14.77 0.85 -9.12
C LYS A 2 -15.55 -0.40 -9.52
N GLY A 3 -16.80 -0.51 -9.06
CA GLY A 3 -17.62 -1.71 -9.16
C GLY A 3 -17.69 -2.47 -7.84
N ASP A 4 -18.02 -3.75 -7.90
CA ASP A 4 -18.16 -4.64 -6.73
C ASP A 4 -17.08 -5.73 -6.74
N ALA A 5 -16.82 -6.39 -5.61
CA ALA A 5 -15.88 -7.51 -5.52
C ALA A 5 -16.17 -8.60 -6.58
N ARG A 6 -17.45 -8.89 -6.82
CA ARG A 6 -17.89 -9.90 -7.79
C ARG A 6 -17.86 -9.42 -9.25
N MET A 7 -18.00 -8.11 -9.45
CA MET A 7 -18.05 -7.49 -10.79
C MET A 7 -17.26 -6.17 -10.79
N PRO A 8 -15.91 -6.24 -10.79
CA PRO A 8 -15.09 -5.04 -10.88
C PRO A 8 -15.18 -4.45 -12.29
N GLN A 9 -15.41 -3.13 -12.38
CA GLN A 9 -15.55 -2.40 -13.65
C GLN A 9 -14.27 -1.64 -14.05
N CYS A 10 -13.16 -1.90 -13.36
CA CYS A 10 -11.86 -1.29 -13.62
C CYS A 10 -10.74 -2.32 -13.43
N GLY A 11 -9.77 -2.33 -14.35
CA GLY A 11 -8.63 -3.26 -14.31
C GLY A 11 -7.82 -3.18 -13.02
N TYR A 12 -7.57 -1.97 -12.51
CA TYR A 12 -6.87 -1.76 -11.24
C TYR A 12 -7.66 -2.31 -10.04
N SER A 13 -8.98 -2.09 -10.02
CA SER A 13 -9.85 -2.66 -8.97
C SER A 13 -9.90 -4.19 -9.04
N LYS A 14 -9.89 -4.77 -10.24
CA LYS A 14 -9.82 -6.22 -10.44
C LYS A 14 -8.49 -6.79 -9.95
N ARG A 15 -7.37 -6.10 -10.19
CA ARG A 15 -6.05 -6.49 -9.68
C ARG A 15 -6.02 -6.47 -8.16
N ALA A 16 -6.45 -5.37 -7.55
CA ALA A 16 -6.45 -5.22 -6.08
C ALA A 16 -7.28 -6.32 -5.39
N ILE A 17 -8.55 -6.53 -5.79
CA ILE A 17 -9.39 -7.54 -5.16
C ILE A 17 -8.88 -8.97 -5.42
N GLY A 18 -8.27 -9.21 -6.58
CA GLY A 18 -7.66 -10.49 -6.90
C GLY A 18 -6.47 -10.81 -6.00
N LEU A 19 -5.61 -9.82 -5.74
CA LEU A 19 -4.44 -9.99 -4.86
C LEU A 19 -4.87 -10.22 -3.40
N ILE A 20 -5.76 -9.39 -2.88
CA ILE A 20 -6.26 -9.50 -1.50
C ILE A 20 -7.02 -10.82 -1.31
N GLY A 21 -7.83 -11.21 -2.30
CA GLY A 21 -8.63 -12.43 -2.27
C GLY A 21 -7.83 -13.74 -2.27
N GLN A 22 -6.50 -13.68 -2.42
CA GLN A 22 -5.63 -14.84 -2.19
C GLN A 22 -5.44 -15.16 -0.70
N TYR A 23 -5.58 -14.15 0.15
CA TYR A 23 -5.23 -14.20 1.58
C TYR A 23 -6.43 -13.98 2.51
N ARG A 24 -7.43 -13.21 2.06
CA ARG A 24 -8.60 -12.84 2.85
C ARG A 24 -9.88 -13.04 2.05
N ASP A 25 -10.81 -13.78 2.62
CA ASP A 25 -12.16 -13.96 2.07
C ASP A 25 -13.19 -12.96 2.66
N ASP A 26 -12.82 -12.30 3.75
CA ASP A 26 -13.66 -11.43 4.58
C ASP A 26 -13.49 -9.93 4.29
N VAL A 27 -13.23 -9.58 3.03
CA VAL A 27 -12.97 -8.19 2.62
C VAL A 27 -14.26 -7.41 2.38
N ALA A 28 -14.37 -6.23 2.99
CA ALA A 28 -15.41 -5.27 2.70
C ALA A 28 -15.05 -4.39 1.50
N THR A 29 -15.97 -4.25 0.54
CA THR A 29 -15.75 -3.49 -0.68
C THR A 29 -16.73 -2.35 -0.82
N VAL A 30 -16.23 -1.13 -1.05
CA VAL A 30 -17.07 0.06 -1.29
C VAL A 30 -17.00 0.47 -2.75
N ASN A 31 -18.14 0.41 -3.44
CA ASN A 31 -18.25 0.87 -4.83
C ASN A 31 -18.32 2.39 -4.88
N THR A 32 -17.36 3.00 -5.55
CA THR A 32 -17.26 4.47 -5.65
C THR A 32 -17.83 5.03 -6.95
N LEU A 33 -18.27 4.17 -7.89
CA LEU A 33 -18.67 4.61 -9.24
C LEU A 33 -19.80 5.65 -9.24
N GLU A 34 -20.74 5.53 -8.32
CA GLU A 34 -21.93 6.39 -8.28
C GLU A 34 -21.64 7.78 -7.70
N ASN A 35 -20.59 7.93 -6.88
CA ASN A 35 -20.25 9.17 -6.18
C ASN A 35 -18.73 9.44 -6.24
N LEU A 36 -18.15 9.31 -7.43
CA LEU A 36 -16.70 9.25 -7.60
C LEU A 36 -15.98 10.50 -7.06
N ASP A 37 -16.56 11.69 -7.26
CA ASP A 37 -15.95 12.96 -6.84
C ASP A 37 -15.96 13.10 -5.32
N ALA A 38 -17.07 12.77 -4.65
CA ALA A 38 -17.14 12.78 -3.18
C ALA A 38 -16.17 11.76 -2.55
N PHE A 39 -16.01 10.59 -3.18
CA PHE A 39 -15.03 9.61 -2.71
C PHE A 39 -13.59 10.07 -2.91
N ARG A 40 -13.27 10.77 -4.01
CA ARG A 40 -11.91 11.31 -4.20
C ARG A 40 -11.56 12.31 -3.11
N GLU A 41 -12.45 13.25 -2.83
CA GLU A 41 -12.24 14.28 -1.82
C GLU A 41 -12.10 13.67 -0.41
N ALA A 42 -12.95 12.69 -0.07
CA ALA A 42 -12.86 11.97 1.19
C ALA A 42 -11.58 11.13 1.30
N LEU A 43 -11.19 10.42 0.23
CA LEU A 43 -10.00 9.58 0.23
C LEU A 43 -8.71 10.42 0.26
N GLU A 44 -8.68 11.57 -0.42
CA GLU A 44 -7.55 12.49 -0.35
C GLU A 44 -7.34 12.99 1.09
N ALA A 45 -8.42 13.31 1.81
CA ALA A 45 -8.34 13.75 3.20
C ALA A 45 -7.79 12.66 4.14
N GLU A 46 -8.10 11.39 3.87
CA GLU A 46 -7.70 10.26 4.73
C GLU A 46 -6.31 9.70 4.38
N SER A 47 -6.04 9.46 3.08
CA SER A 47 -4.79 8.81 2.62
C SER A 47 -3.79 9.77 2.00
N GLY A 48 -4.20 10.99 1.63
CA GLY A 48 -3.43 11.92 0.80
C GLY A 48 -3.42 11.56 -0.68
N TRP A 49 -4.21 10.56 -1.11
CA TRP A 49 -4.25 10.07 -2.49
C TRP A 49 -5.67 10.19 -3.06
N GLU A 50 -5.79 10.69 -4.29
CA GLU A 50 -7.07 10.76 -5.00
C GLU A 50 -7.37 9.50 -5.85
N THR A 51 -6.40 8.58 -5.94
CA THR A 51 -6.43 7.47 -6.90
C THR A 51 -7.22 6.28 -6.34
N ILE A 52 -7.99 5.61 -7.20
CA ILE A 52 -8.83 4.45 -6.84
C ILE A 52 -8.41 3.26 -7.72
N PRO A 53 -8.23 2.04 -7.17
CA PRO A 53 -8.60 1.57 -5.82
C PRO A 53 -7.64 2.00 -4.72
N GLN A 54 -8.15 2.05 -3.48
CA GLN A 54 -7.38 2.20 -2.24
C GLN A 54 -7.75 1.06 -1.29
N THR A 55 -6.76 0.62 -0.51
CA THR A 55 -6.85 -0.50 0.43
C THR A 55 -6.48 0.00 1.80
N PHE A 56 -7.29 -0.37 2.79
CA PHE A 56 -7.09 -0.04 4.18
C PHE A 56 -7.16 -1.33 5.00
N VAL A 57 -6.28 -1.47 5.99
CA VAL A 57 -6.24 -2.58 6.95
C VAL A 57 -6.25 -1.96 8.34
N ASP A 58 -7.20 -2.36 9.18
CA ASP A 58 -7.42 -1.78 10.52
C ASP A 58 -7.51 -0.23 10.57
N GLY A 59 -8.01 0.36 9.49
CA GLY A 59 -8.13 1.82 9.34
C GLY A 59 -6.86 2.51 8.86
N GLU A 60 -5.76 1.79 8.66
CA GLU A 60 -4.51 2.31 8.14
C GLU A 60 -4.44 2.15 6.61
N PHE A 61 -3.97 3.19 5.92
CA PHE A 61 -3.85 3.17 4.46
C PHE A 61 -2.65 2.32 4.04
N VAL A 62 -2.92 1.25 3.29
CA VAL A 62 -1.89 0.36 2.74
C VAL A 62 -1.44 0.84 1.35
N GLY A 63 -2.39 1.14 0.47
CA GLY A 63 -2.06 1.54 -0.90
C GLY A 63 -3.09 1.18 -1.96
N GLY A 64 -2.72 1.47 -3.21
CA GLY A 64 -3.47 1.09 -4.41
C GLY A 64 -3.08 -0.29 -4.96
N SER A 65 -3.58 -0.63 -6.15
CA SER A 65 -3.34 -1.94 -6.76
C SER A 65 -1.88 -2.25 -7.11
N ASP A 66 -1.07 -1.22 -7.35
CA ASP A 66 0.33 -1.39 -7.71
C ASP A 66 1.18 -1.70 -6.47
N ILE A 67 0.97 -0.96 -5.38
CA ILE A 67 1.61 -1.22 -4.08
C ILE A 67 1.28 -2.62 -3.58
N LEU A 68 0.01 -3.05 -3.68
CA LEU A 68 -0.37 -4.42 -3.32
C LEU A 68 0.39 -5.48 -4.14
N ALA A 69 0.65 -5.20 -5.42
CA ALA A 69 1.39 -6.14 -6.25
C ALA A 69 2.88 -6.15 -5.87
N GLU A 70 3.46 -5.00 -5.56
CA GLU A 70 4.84 -4.91 -5.07
C GLU A 70 5.01 -5.67 -3.74
N LEU A 71 4.04 -5.55 -2.83
CA LEU A 71 4.03 -6.30 -1.57
C LEU A 71 3.90 -7.82 -1.80
N GLU A 72 3.14 -8.24 -2.81
CA GLU A 72 3.06 -9.64 -3.20
C GLU A 72 4.38 -10.14 -3.79
N GLU A 73 4.99 -9.37 -4.69
CA GLU A 73 6.29 -9.72 -5.28
C GLU A 73 7.40 -9.83 -4.21
N ARG A 74 7.25 -9.11 -3.10
CA ARG A 74 8.13 -9.19 -1.93
C ARG A 74 7.73 -10.26 -0.91
N GLY A 75 6.55 -10.85 -1.03
CA GLY A 75 6.00 -11.83 -0.07
C GLY A 75 5.52 -11.22 1.25
N GLU A 76 5.40 -9.89 1.34
CA GLU A 76 4.98 -9.15 2.54
C GLU A 76 3.47 -8.83 2.55
N LEU A 77 2.76 -9.12 1.45
CA LEU A 77 1.34 -8.83 1.32
C LEU A 77 0.49 -9.56 2.36
N ALA A 78 0.79 -10.83 2.64
CA ALA A 78 0.02 -11.62 3.60
C ALA A 78 0.10 -11.04 5.03
N GLU A 79 1.28 -10.58 5.44
CA GLU A 79 1.50 -9.94 6.74
C GLU A 79 0.81 -8.58 6.79
N THR A 80 0.94 -7.79 5.71
CA THR A 80 0.29 -6.47 5.60
C THR A 80 -1.24 -6.56 5.68
N LEU A 81 -1.83 -7.67 5.21
CA LEU A 81 -3.27 -7.94 5.25
C LEU A 81 -3.74 -8.61 6.54
N ASP A 82 -2.87 -8.74 7.55
CA ASP A 82 -3.14 -9.43 8.82
C ASP A 82 -3.75 -10.84 8.60
N ALA A 83 -3.29 -11.54 7.57
CA ALA A 83 -3.84 -12.85 7.23
C ALA A 83 -3.27 -13.94 8.16
N ASP A 84 -4.15 -14.60 8.92
CA ASP A 84 -3.81 -15.76 9.77
C ASP A 84 -3.13 -16.86 8.93
N GLY A 85 -1.80 -16.93 8.99
CA GLY A 85 -0.99 -17.90 8.25
C GLY A 85 0.13 -17.31 7.39
N ALA A 86 0.33 -15.99 7.39
CA ALA A 86 1.48 -15.35 6.73
C ALA A 86 2.80 -15.84 7.36
N ALA A 87 3.61 -16.58 6.59
CA ALA A 87 4.98 -16.86 6.98
C ALA A 87 5.75 -15.54 6.97
N ALA A 88 6.21 -15.11 8.15
CA ALA A 88 6.96 -13.87 8.37
C ALA A 88 8.01 -13.62 7.27
N GLY A 89 7.77 -12.58 6.47
CA GLY A 89 8.76 -11.99 5.60
C GLY A 89 9.62 -11.06 6.45
N ASP A 90 10.92 -11.33 6.51
CA ASP A 90 11.90 -10.62 7.31
C ASP A 90 11.88 -9.10 7.01
N ALA A 91 11.29 -8.32 7.91
CA ALA A 91 11.29 -6.86 7.85
C ALA A 91 12.67 -6.31 8.23
N ASP A 92 13.62 -6.29 7.29
CA ASP A 92 14.77 -5.37 7.36
C ASP A 92 14.48 -4.13 6.49
N ALA A 93 13.63 -3.26 7.02
CA ALA A 93 13.59 -1.86 6.58
C ALA A 93 14.69 -1.10 7.32
N GLY A 94 15.94 -1.35 6.94
CA GLY A 94 17.08 -0.51 7.31
C GLY A 94 16.89 0.90 6.75
N VAL A 95 16.51 1.84 7.61
CA VAL A 95 16.53 3.27 7.31
C VAL A 95 17.33 4.02 8.38
N ALA A 96 18.28 4.80 7.86
CA ALA A 96 18.99 5.93 8.45
C ALA A 96 20.16 5.63 9.40
N ASP A 97 21.38 5.78 8.88
CA ASP A 97 22.14 6.98 9.23
C ASP A 97 23.11 7.35 8.09
N THR A 98 22.84 8.47 7.41
CA THR A 98 23.88 9.19 6.68
C THR A 98 24.01 10.55 7.35
N ALA A 99 24.58 10.56 8.55
CA ALA A 99 25.18 11.77 9.08
C ALA A 99 26.53 11.97 8.38
N ALA A 100 26.58 12.99 7.54
CA ALA A 100 27.81 13.54 7.00
C ALA A 100 28.71 14.00 8.16
N ASP A 101 29.82 13.31 8.39
CA ASP A 101 30.96 13.85 9.12
C ASP A 101 32.06 14.17 8.10
N VAL A 102 32.09 15.43 7.65
CA VAL A 102 33.27 16.01 6.98
C VAL A 102 33.91 16.94 7.99
N SER A 103 34.66 16.35 8.92
CA SER A 103 35.62 17.07 9.74
C SER A 103 36.98 16.40 9.62
N ASP A 104 37.77 16.80 8.62
CA ASP A 104 39.24 16.74 8.75
C ASP A 104 39.90 17.76 7.81
N GLY A 105 40.16 18.95 8.35
CA GLY A 105 41.43 19.61 8.10
C GLY A 105 42.35 19.23 9.26
N PRO A 106 43.67 19.07 9.03
CA PRO A 106 44.49 20.28 8.93
C PRO A 106 45.65 20.23 7.91
N ASP A 107 45.89 21.40 7.32
CA ASP A 107 47.18 22.09 7.16
C ASP A 107 48.48 21.26 7.37
N ALA A 108 49.20 20.99 6.28
CA ALA A 108 50.60 20.57 6.32
C ALA A 108 51.42 21.35 5.28
N PRO A 109 52.40 22.17 5.70
CA PRO A 109 53.25 22.94 4.80
C PRO A 109 54.46 22.13 4.30
N PHE A 110 54.75 22.27 3.00
CA PHE A 110 56.09 22.16 2.43
C PHE A 110 56.39 23.42 1.62
#